data_AF-A0A443SBM8-F1
#
_entry.id   AF-A0A443SBM8-F1
#
_cell.length_a   1.000
_cell.length_b   1.000
_cell.length_c   1.000
_cell.angle_alpha   90.00
_cell.angle_beta   90.00
_cell.angle_gamma   90.00
#
_symmetry.space_group_name_H-M   'P 1'
#
loop_
_entity.id
_entity.type
_entity.pdbx_description
1 polymer ?
#
loop_
_entity_poly.entity_id
_entity_poly.type
_entity_poly.pdbx_seq_one_letter_code
_entity_poly.pdbx_strand_id
1 'polypeptide(L)' 'ADRKIWKVDESDKEVAGYVRKVHNFYQVIVRNAGHMVPADQPRVAFAMINSFVDGTL' A
#
# COMPACT_ATOMS: atom_id res chain seq x y z
N ALA A 1 -7.01 5.01 -15.04
CA ALA A 1 -7.15 4.12 -13.88
C ALA A 1 -7.25 4.97 -12.63
N ASP A 2 -8.29 4.73 -11.86
CA ASP A 2 -8.63 5.57 -10.72
C ASP A 2 -7.81 5.18 -9.49
N ARG A 3 -7.54 6.18 -8.65
CA ARG A 3 -6.83 6.01 -7.39
C ARG A 3 -7.80 5.49 -6.34
N LYS A 4 -7.49 4.36 -5.71
CA LYS A 4 -8.28 3.77 -4.62
C LYS A 4 -7.61 4.02 -3.27
N ILE A 5 -8.43 4.20 -2.23
CA ILE A 5 -7.98 4.24 -0.84
C ILE A 5 -7.56 2.83 -0.45
N TRP A 6 -6.42 2.70 0.21
CA TRP A 6 -5.92 1.42 0.70
C TRP A 6 -5.73 1.46 2.22
N LYS A 7 -6.19 0.39 2.88
CA LYS A 7 -5.97 0.07 4.28
C LYS A 7 -5.34 -1.31 4.37
N VAL A 8 -4.50 -1.54 5.39
CA VAL A 8 -3.91 -2.87 5.61
C VAL A 8 -4.98 -3.84 6.10
N ASP A 9 -5.86 -3.37 6.98
CA ASP A 9 -7.07 -4.06 7.41
C ASP A 9 -8.28 -3.14 7.22
N GLU A 10 -9.44 -3.66 6.80
CA GLU A 10 -10.66 -2.85 6.63
C GLU A 10 -11.10 -2.15 7.92
N SER A 11 -10.83 -2.78 9.07
CA SER A 11 -11.09 -2.23 10.41
C SER A 11 -10.09 -1.15 10.84
N ASP A 12 -9.00 -0.95 10.09
CA ASP A 12 -8.04 0.12 10.40
C ASP A 12 -8.75 1.48 10.31
N LYS A 13 -8.59 2.28 11.37
CA LYS A 13 -9.08 3.67 11.38
C LYS A 13 -8.30 4.54 10.40
N GLU A 14 -7.00 4.27 10.30
CA GLU A 14 -6.08 5.04 9.46
C GLU A 14 -5.95 4.45 8.06
N VAL A 15 -5.87 5.35 7.07
CA VAL A 15 -5.57 4.97 5.68
C VAL A 15 -4.08 4.71 5.54
N ALA A 16 -3.72 3.52 5.08
CA ALA A 16 -2.34 3.12 4.83
C ALA A 16 -1.76 3.83 3.61
N GLY A 17 -2.59 4.07 2.60
CA GLY A 17 -2.11 4.63 1.35
C GLY A 17 -3.15 4.76 0.25
N TYR A 18 -2.65 4.88 -0.96
CA TYR A 18 -3.45 4.87 -2.17
C TYR A 18 -2.82 3.96 -3.21
N VAL A 19 -3.66 3.22 -3.92
CA VAL A 19 -3.24 2.29 -4.97
C VAL A 19 -3.86 2.68 -6.30
N ARG A 20 -3.07 2.65 -7.36
CA ARG A 20 -3.52 2.75 -8.76
C ARG A 20 -2.90 1.62 -9.56
N LYS A 21 -3.73 0.89 -10.31
CA LYS A 21 -3.29 -0.23 -11.17
C LYS A 21 -3.59 0.07 -12.64
N VAL A 22 -2.63 -0.21 -13.51
CA VAL A 22 -2.82 -0.22 -14.97
C VAL A 22 -2.21 -1.51 -15.50
N HIS A 23 -3.04 -2.41 -16.05
CA HIS A 23 -2.61 -3.76 -16.45
C HIS A 23 -1.84 -4.49 -15.34
N ASN A 24 -0.56 -4.81 -15.54
CA ASN A 24 0.34 -5.47 -14.60
C ASN A 24 1.21 -4.49 -13.79
N PHE A 25 0.95 -3.19 -13.87
CA PHE A 25 1.70 -2.16 -13.15
C PHE A 25 0.90 -1.58 -11.99
N TYR A 26 1.54 -1.52 -10.82
CA TYR A 26 1.00 -0.96 -9.60
C TYR A 26 1.78 0.28 -9.17
N GLN A 27 1.08 1.36 -8.89
CA GLN A 27 1.60 2.53 -8.21
C GLN A 27 0.97 2.60 -6.82
N VAL A 28 1.80 2.55 -5.78
CA VAL A 28 1.39 2.63 -4.37
C VAL A 28 2.00 3.87 -3.74
N ILE A 29 1.17 4.66 -3.06
CA ILE A 29 1.61 5.78 -2.21
C ILE A 29 1.36 5.37 -0.77
N VAL A 30 2.41 5.29 0.04
CA VAL A 30 2.32 4.99 1.48
C VAL A 30 2.24 6.30 2.25
N ARG A 31 1.20 6.48 3.07
CA ARG A 31 1.04 7.68 3.90
C ARG A 31 2.03 7.62 5.07
N ASN A 32 2.49 8.80 5.50
CA ASN A 32 3.39 8.96 6.65
C ASN A 32 4.72 8.17 6.52
N ALA A 33 5.18 7.95 5.29
CA ALA A 33 6.49 7.38 4.99
C ALA A 33 7.32 8.36 4.15
N GLY A 34 8.61 8.43 4.44
CA GLY A 34 9.61 9.14 3.66
C GLY A 34 10.32 8.21 2.67
N HIS A 35 11.63 8.43 2.49
CA HIS A 35 12.44 7.68 1.52
C HIS A 35 12.54 6.18 1.85
N MET A 36 12.67 5.84 3.14
CA MET A 36 12.83 4.47 3.60
C MET A 36 11.50 3.95 4.15
N VAL A 37 10.59 3.59 3.25
CA VAL A 37 9.23 3.14 3.58
C VAL A 37 9.20 2.03 4.65
N PRO A 38 10.04 0.98 4.61
CA PRO A 38 10.03 -0.04 5.66
C PRO A 38 10.51 0.45 7.03
N ALA A 39 11.34 1.50 7.08
CA ALA A 39 11.77 2.12 8.34
C ALA A 39 10.67 3.00 8.93
N ASP A 40 9.98 3.77 8.10
CA ASP A 40 8.96 4.73 8.54
C ASP A 40 7.59 4.07 8.80
N GLN A 41 7.21 3.07 7.99
CA GLN A 41 5.92 2.38 8.03
C GLN A 41 6.09 0.86 7.89
N PRO A 42 6.72 0.18 8.86
CA PRO A 42 7.09 -1.24 8.75
C PRO A 42 5.90 -2.17 8.49
N ARG A 43 4.77 -1.97 9.20
CA ARG A 43 3.56 -2.79 9.02
C ARG A 43 2.98 -2.63 7.61
N VAL A 44 2.92 -1.40 7.10
CA VAL A 44 2.35 -1.10 5.79
C VAL A 44 3.28 -1.62 4.69
N ALA A 45 4.59 -1.45 4.83
CA ALA A 45 5.58 -1.98 3.89
C ALA A 45 5.50 -3.51 3.79
N PHE A 46 5.40 -4.20 4.92
CA PHE A 46 5.25 -5.66 4.95
C PHE A 46 3.97 -6.11 4.25
N ALA A 47 2.83 -5.48 4.56
CA ALA A 47 1.55 -5.77 3.92
C ALA A 47 1.61 -5.53 2.39
N MET A 48 2.19 -4.39 1.96
CA MET A 48 2.35 -4.07 0.54
C MET A 48 3.14 -5.15 -0.21
N ILE A 49 4.27 -5.60 0.36
CA ILE A 49 5.12 -6.62 -0.28
C ILE A 49 4.40 -7.96 -0.34
N ASN A 50 3.76 -8.40 0.74
CA ASN A 50 3.01 -9.66 0.74
C ASN A 50 1.85 -9.62 -0.25
N SER A 51 1.04 -8.56 -0.25
CA SER A 51 -0.07 -8.41 -1.20
C SER A 51 0.41 -8.36 -2.65
N PHE A 52 1.58 -7.78 -2.91
CA PHE A 52 2.19 -7.81 -4.24
C PHE A 52 2.59 -9.23 -4.66
N VAL A 53 3.27 -9.97 -3.77
CA VAL A 53 3.71 -11.36 -4.02
C VAL A 53 2.52 -12.30 -4.21
N ASP A 54 1.47 -12.13 -3.40
CA ASP A 54 0.25 -12.94 -3.45
C ASP A 54 -0.71 -12.53 -4.58
N GLY A 55 -0.45 -11.41 -5.26
CA GLY A 55 -1.30 -10.89 -6.33
C GLY A 55 -2.63 -10.30 -5.85
N THR A 56 -2.72 -9.92 -4.58
CA THR A 56 -3.94 -9.39 -3.91
C THR A 56 -3.94 -7.87 -3.74
N LEU A 57 -2.88 -7.19 -4.18
CA LEU A 57 -2.75 -5.74 -4.16
C LEU A 57 -3.73 -5.02 -5.11
#